data_AF-A0A163HZP5-F1
#
_entry.id   AF-A0A163HZP5-F1
#
_cell.length_a   1.000
_cell.length_b   1.000
_cell.length_c   1.000
_cell.angle_alpha   90.00
_cell.angle_beta   90.00
_cell.angle_gamma   90.00
#
_symmetry.space_group_name_H-M   'P 1'
#
loop_
_entity.id
_entity.type
_entity.pdbx_description
1 polymer ?
#
loop_
_entity_poly.entity_id
_entity_poly.type
_entity_poly.pdbx_seq_one_letter_code
_entity_poly.pdbx_strand_id
1 'polypeptide(L)'
;MSTPTDGEMISLESLVLRLRGLPESVIELLWDPFEIPSQDFGGIVMRLPDGWTPEGSPSLNEVRLAARMGVGVAWGSYFDLEWLSSDIRYITALMCSPTAEQTGHLERIEEASSLRCLMTPFVGVEGVINISHLTELRKLVTGQDAFLSGFGLPHLKDLHYMGESLPDGIRTGPALTYAVLDIARFDAKALENSKGLRRLQIERARHVDLNDLVGFTDLQNVSLRMCKRVSGVEALRHLPSLEEVQMAFVTQLEEPERLLDFSHGRVNAVGTPGLTLELVQEAKALGRSWSVSPVASTPTEIVRVSKRWEGDGYEVTFNEWNHLAAALGPDEDDLPATEDVERVLRRAVDVHGSRALRQSVLYDSEADAVIALLPNRRNANRVRDIWLQELNDPDILQQMRPKN
;
A
#
# COMPACT_ATOMS: atom_id res chain seq x y z
N MET A 1 43.36 9.95 13.82
CA MET A 1 41.91 10.19 13.92
C MET A 1 41.28 9.43 12.78
N SER A 2 40.86 8.21 13.05
CA SER A 2 40.28 7.31 12.05
C SER A 2 38.80 7.63 11.94
N THR A 3 38.34 7.95 10.73
CA THR A 3 36.92 8.02 10.36
C THR A 3 36.25 6.68 10.62
N PRO A 4 35.05 6.61 11.21
CA PRO A 4 34.35 5.35 11.36
C PRO A 4 33.96 4.84 9.97
N THR A 5 34.28 3.59 9.69
CA THR A 5 33.84 2.85 8.50
C THR A 5 32.36 2.51 8.62
N ASP A 6 31.61 2.79 7.55
CA ASP A 6 30.25 2.30 7.34
C ASP A 6 30.16 0.78 7.53
N GLY A 7 29.16 0.31 8.30
CA GLY A 7 28.77 -1.10 8.31
C GLY A 7 28.81 -1.85 9.64
N GLU A 8 28.86 -1.21 10.82
CA GLU A 8 28.61 -1.94 12.06
C GLU A 8 27.09 -2.19 12.23
N MET A 9 26.64 -3.42 11.95
CA MET A 9 25.39 -3.93 12.52
C MET A 9 25.50 -3.81 14.04
N ILE A 10 24.66 -2.96 14.65
CA ILE A 10 24.55 -2.96 16.10
C ILE A 10 23.92 -4.29 16.49
N SER A 11 24.71 -5.20 17.05
CA SER A 11 24.20 -6.50 17.49
C SER A 11 23.13 -6.32 18.57
N LEU A 12 22.16 -7.23 18.62
CA LEU A 12 21.14 -7.27 19.67
C LEU A 12 21.80 -7.29 21.08
N GLU A 13 22.97 -7.92 21.21
CA GLU A 13 23.79 -7.89 22.42
C GLU A 13 24.30 -6.49 22.79
N SER A 14 24.70 -5.66 21.81
CA SER A 14 25.11 -4.26 22.02
C SER A 14 23.92 -3.36 22.40
N LEU A 15 22.73 -3.66 21.85
CA LEU A 15 21.47 -3.01 22.23
C LEU A 15 21.04 -3.40 23.65
N VAL A 16 21.11 -4.69 24.01
CA VAL A 16 20.85 -5.18 25.38
C VAL A 16 21.85 -4.61 26.39
N LEU A 17 23.12 -4.41 25.99
CA LEU A 17 24.13 -3.73 26.81
C LEU A 17 23.81 -2.25 27.07
N ARG A 18 23.19 -1.56 26.10
CA ARG A 18 22.69 -0.18 26.24
C ARG A 18 21.42 -0.09 27.08
N LEU A 19 20.65 -1.18 27.15
CA LEU A 19 19.39 -1.27 27.88
C LEU A 19 19.49 -1.93 29.27
N ARG A 20 20.68 -1.92 29.89
CA ARG A 20 20.83 -2.38 31.28
C ARG A 20 19.89 -1.61 32.20
N GLY A 21 18.99 -2.31 32.88
CA GLY A 21 18.00 -1.74 33.79
C GLY A 21 16.56 -1.79 33.29
N LEU A 22 16.30 -2.30 32.07
CA LEU A 22 14.94 -2.62 31.67
C LEU A 22 14.38 -3.82 32.46
N PRO A 23 13.09 -3.79 32.82
CA PRO A 23 12.38 -4.95 33.35
C PRO A 23 12.31 -6.10 32.35
N GLU A 24 12.30 -7.34 32.85
CA GLU A 24 12.20 -8.56 32.02
C GLU A 24 10.91 -8.57 31.17
N SER A 25 9.80 -8.09 31.74
CA SER A 25 8.51 -7.91 31.05
C SER A 25 8.58 -7.00 29.82
N VAL A 26 9.51 -6.04 29.79
CA VAL A 26 9.76 -5.17 28.63
C VAL A 26 10.70 -5.85 27.64
N ILE A 27 11.75 -6.53 28.14
CA ILE A 27 12.76 -7.20 27.32
C ILE A 27 12.12 -8.26 26.41
N GLU A 28 11.18 -9.04 26.94
CA GLU A 28 10.44 -10.06 26.19
C GLU A 28 9.58 -9.50 25.03
N LEU A 29 9.24 -8.21 25.12
CA LEU A 29 8.42 -7.50 24.14
C LEU A 29 9.24 -6.61 23.21
N LEU A 30 10.56 -6.58 23.38
CA LEU A 30 11.41 -5.84 22.46
C LEU A 30 11.35 -6.51 21.11
N TRP A 31 10.88 -5.72 20.16
CA TRP A 31 10.72 -6.09 18.78
C TRP A 31 11.65 -5.21 17.97
N ASP A 32 12.43 -5.83 17.08
CA ASP A 32 13.02 -5.10 15.96
C ASP A 32 11.94 -5.07 14.87
N PRO A 33 11.29 -3.92 14.64
CA PRO A 33 10.02 -3.92 13.94
C PRO A 33 10.07 -4.32 12.48
N PHE A 34 11.26 -4.48 11.87
CA PHE A 34 11.36 -4.81 10.46
C PHE A 34 12.63 -5.62 10.16
N GLU A 35 12.55 -6.63 9.29
CA GLU A 35 13.70 -7.25 8.60
C GLU A 35 14.38 -6.27 7.62
N ILE A 36 14.53 -5.01 8.02
CA ILE A 36 15.21 -3.91 7.34
C ILE A 36 16.34 -3.47 8.30
N PRO A 37 17.57 -3.22 7.83
CA PRO A 37 18.69 -2.93 8.72
C PRO A 37 18.33 -1.85 9.75
N SER A 38 18.45 -2.20 11.03
CA SER A 38 18.21 -1.37 12.23
C SER A 38 18.89 0.02 12.23
N GLN A 39 19.74 0.28 11.24
CA GLN A 39 20.49 1.52 11.02
C GLN A 39 19.62 2.69 10.54
N ASP A 40 18.43 2.47 9.95
CA ASP A 40 17.62 3.56 9.40
C ASP A 40 16.61 4.18 10.40
N PHE A 41 16.15 3.41 11.40
CA PHE A 41 15.18 3.86 12.41
C PHE A 41 15.79 4.18 13.78
N GLY A 42 17.01 3.67 14.04
CA GLY A 42 17.85 4.10 15.14
C GLY A 42 17.26 3.91 16.55
N GLY A 43 16.34 2.98 16.75
CA GLY A 43 15.69 2.76 18.05
C GLY A 43 15.12 1.35 18.19
N ILE A 44 15.00 0.91 19.44
CA ILE A 44 14.37 -0.35 19.83
C ILE A 44 12.91 -0.05 20.11
N VAL A 45 12.00 -0.93 19.73
CA VAL A 45 10.56 -0.74 19.99
C VAL A 45 10.07 -1.83 20.92
N MET A 46 9.27 -1.45 21.90
CA MET A 46 8.50 -2.39 22.71
C MET A 46 7.10 -2.53 22.09
N ARG A 47 6.72 -3.74 21.70
CA ARG A 47 5.37 -4.02 21.21
C ARG A 47 4.47 -4.44 22.37
N LEU A 48 3.53 -3.57 22.73
CA LEU A 48 2.55 -3.87 23.77
C LEU A 48 1.63 -5.01 23.31
N PRO A 49 1.26 -5.95 24.21
CA PRO A 49 0.32 -7.02 23.89
C PRO A 49 -1.05 -6.49 23.46
N ASP A 50 -1.80 -7.29 22.72
CA ASP A 50 -3.19 -6.96 22.38
C ASP A 50 -4.04 -6.88 23.66
N GLY A 51 -4.84 -5.81 23.77
CA GLY A 51 -5.64 -5.54 24.97
C GLY A 51 -4.83 -5.05 26.17
N TRP A 52 -3.60 -4.56 25.96
CA TRP A 52 -2.78 -3.99 27.03
C TRP A 52 -3.50 -2.83 27.74
N THR A 53 -3.33 -2.75 29.06
CA THR A 53 -3.83 -1.66 29.91
C THR A 53 -2.70 -1.16 30.82
N PRO A 54 -2.81 0.07 31.39
CA PRO A 54 -1.81 0.61 32.32
C PRO A 54 -1.48 -0.28 33.54
N GLU A 55 -2.41 -1.15 33.93
CA GLU A 55 -2.30 -2.10 35.05
C GLU A 55 -1.76 -3.48 34.61
N GLY A 56 -1.59 -3.69 33.31
CA GLY A 56 -1.13 -4.94 32.71
C GLY A 56 0.38 -5.18 32.84
N SER A 57 0.88 -6.14 32.06
CA SER A 57 2.31 -6.44 31.94
C SER A 57 2.77 -6.14 30.51
N PRO A 58 3.77 -5.27 30.32
CA PRO A 58 4.50 -4.47 31.31
C PRO A 58 3.59 -3.40 31.93
N SER A 59 3.84 -3.02 33.18
CA SER A 59 3.07 -1.95 33.84
C SER A 59 3.38 -0.59 33.22
N LEU A 60 2.49 0.39 33.38
CA LEU A 60 2.74 1.75 32.86
C LEU A 60 4.07 2.37 33.33
N ASN A 61 4.51 2.07 34.55
CA ASN A 61 5.80 2.55 35.06
C ASN A 61 6.99 1.94 34.31
N GLU A 62 6.88 0.68 33.91
CA GLU A 62 7.88 -0.02 33.11
C GLU A 62 7.91 0.52 31.67
N VAL A 63 6.74 0.80 31.09
CA VAL A 63 6.61 1.48 29.78
C VAL A 63 7.28 2.86 29.82
N ARG A 64 6.99 3.66 30.85
CA ARG A 64 7.61 4.98 31.05
C ARG A 64 9.12 4.90 31.25
N LEU A 65 9.60 3.90 31.99
CA LEU A 65 11.03 3.66 32.17
C LEU A 65 11.70 3.34 30.82
N ALA A 66 11.09 2.48 30.02
CA ALA A 66 11.57 2.15 28.68
C ALA A 66 11.61 3.40 27.79
N ALA A 67 10.55 4.21 27.79
CA ALA A 67 10.50 5.47 27.05
C ALA A 67 11.65 6.43 27.44
N ARG A 68 11.94 6.60 28.74
CA ARG A 68 13.09 7.39 29.21
C ARG A 68 14.45 6.86 28.75
N MET A 69 14.53 5.56 28.49
CA MET A 69 15.73 4.91 27.94
C MET A 69 15.81 5.01 26.41
N GLY A 70 14.86 5.71 25.77
CA GLY A 70 14.81 5.85 24.33
C GLY A 70 14.23 4.63 23.61
N VAL A 71 13.44 3.81 24.30
CA VAL A 71 12.69 2.71 23.69
C VAL A 71 11.38 3.26 23.14
N GLY A 72 11.10 2.99 21.88
CA GLY A 72 9.83 3.30 21.24
C GLY A 72 8.69 2.40 21.74
N VAL A 73 7.45 2.80 21.46
CA VAL A 73 6.26 2.05 21.86
C VAL A 73 5.44 1.73 20.61
N ALA A 74 5.07 0.46 20.46
CA ALA A 74 4.11 0.00 19.48
C ALA A 74 2.86 -0.55 20.17
N TRP A 75 1.67 -0.21 19.68
CA TRP A 75 0.40 -0.64 20.28
C TRP A 75 -0.64 -1.09 19.26
N GLY A 76 -1.45 -2.08 19.64
CA GLY A 76 -2.55 -2.64 18.84
C GLY A 76 -3.95 -2.39 19.41
N SER A 77 -4.06 -1.99 20.68
CA SER A 77 -5.30 -1.60 21.37
C SER A 77 -5.27 -0.12 21.74
N TYR A 78 -6.32 0.42 22.38
CA TYR A 78 -6.33 1.82 22.83
C TYR A 78 -5.06 2.19 23.62
N PHE A 79 -4.40 3.28 23.23
CA PHE A 79 -3.26 3.85 23.94
C PHE A 79 -3.41 5.37 24.02
N ASP A 80 -3.31 5.90 25.24
CA ASP A 80 -3.38 7.34 25.48
C ASP A 80 -1.97 7.90 25.65
N LEU A 81 -1.57 8.87 24.81
CA LEU A 81 -0.25 9.47 24.88
C LEU A 81 -0.03 10.29 26.15
N GLU A 82 -1.09 10.74 26.84
CA GLU A 82 -0.99 11.36 28.17
C GLU A 82 -0.39 10.39 29.21
N TRP A 83 -0.54 9.08 29.00
CA TRP A 83 0.08 8.08 29.87
C TRP A 83 1.59 8.16 29.86
N LEU A 84 2.23 8.66 28.80
CA LEU A 84 3.69 8.86 28.80
C LEU A 84 4.12 10.11 29.58
N SER A 85 3.21 11.04 29.89
CA SER A 85 3.51 12.30 30.58
C SER A 85 4.75 12.98 29.94
N SER A 86 5.67 13.52 30.75
CA SER A 86 6.91 14.14 30.26
C SER A 86 7.91 13.16 29.65
N ASP A 87 7.71 11.85 29.80
CA ASP A 87 8.64 10.84 29.28
C ASP A 87 8.53 10.71 27.75
N ILE A 88 7.43 11.18 27.14
CA ILE A 88 7.23 11.19 25.67
C ILE A 88 8.36 11.90 24.93
N ARG A 89 9.02 12.90 25.54
CA ARG A 89 10.13 13.64 24.93
C ARG A 89 11.35 12.79 24.57
N TYR A 90 11.49 11.63 25.23
CA TYR A 90 12.59 10.70 25.05
C TYR A 90 12.29 9.57 24.07
N ILE A 91 11.01 9.39 23.71
CA ILE A 91 10.60 8.28 22.87
C ILE A 91 11.18 8.44 21.47
N THR A 92 11.71 7.35 20.90
CA THR A 92 12.32 7.39 19.57
C THR A 92 11.40 6.87 18.48
N ALA A 93 10.37 6.09 18.83
CA ALA A 93 9.40 5.59 17.89
C ALA A 93 8.01 5.49 18.53
N LEU A 94 7.00 5.92 17.78
CA LEU A 94 5.58 5.74 18.09
C LEU A 94 4.94 5.00 16.92
N MET A 95 4.41 3.81 17.17
CA MET A 95 3.87 2.94 16.14
C MET A 95 2.51 2.42 16.54
N CYS A 96 1.50 2.69 15.72
CA CYS A 96 0.18 2.17 15.93
C CYS A 96 -0.19 1.13 14.89
N SER A 97 -0.82 0.04 15.32
CA SER A 97 -1.43 -0.92 14.40
C SER A 97 -2.53 -0.25 13.57
N PRO A 98 -2.65 -0.55 12.27
CA PRO A 98 -3.80 -0.14 11.47
C PRO A 98 -5.16 -0.57 12.06
N THR A 99 -5.16 -1.64 12.88
CA THR A 99 -6.36 -2.20 13.51
C THR A 99 -6.65 -1.63 14.90
N ALA A 100 -5.86 -0.69 15.39
CA ALA A 100 -6.03 -0.18 16.75
C ALA A 100 -7.29 0.68 16.87
N GLU A 101 -8.01 0.49 17.97
CA GLU A 101 -9.36 1.04 18.15
C GLU A 101 -9.40 2.57 18.20
N GLN A 102 -8.39 3.21 18.82
CA GLN A 102 -8.22 4.66 18.93
C GLN A 102 -6.86 5.00 19.59
N THR A 103 -6.34 6.21 19.36
CA THR A 103 -5.21 6.78 20.12
C THR A 103 -5.67 8.05 20.82
N GLY A 104 -5.51 8.11 22.15
CA GLY A 104 -5.86 9.29 22.96
C GLY A 104 -4.76 10.36 22.95
N HIS A 105 -5.17 11.63 22.95
CA HIS A 105 -4.30 12.81 23.05
C HIS A 105 -3.14 12.82 22.04
N LEU A 106 -3.46 12.64 20.76
CA LEU A 106 -2.47 12.54 19.68
C LEU A 106 -1.58 13.79 19.54
N GLU A 107 -2.09 14.96 19.91
CA GLU A 107 -1.38 16.24 19.95
C GLU A 107 -0.11 16.21 20.83
N ARG A 108 -0.02 15.25 21.77
CA ARG A 108 1.18 15.04 22.60
C ARG A 108 2.43 14.70 21.79
N ILE A 109 2.28 14.25 20.53
CA ILE A 109 3.41 14.01 19.61
C ILE A 109 4.27 15.26 19.42
N GLU A 110 3.70 16.46 19.53
CA GLU A 110 4.48 17.71 19.46
C GLU A 110 5.56 17.79 20.55
N GLU A 111 5.42 17.06 21.66
CA GLU A 111 6.42 17.05 22.74
C GLU A 111 7.53 16.00 22.53
N ALA A 112 7.40 15.13 21.53
CA ALA A 112 8.29 13.98 21.30
C ALA A 112 9.62 14.38 20.63
N SER A 113 10.41 15.22 21.28
CA SER A 113 11.63 15.83 20.70
C SER A 113 12.70 14.85 20.20
N SER A 114 12.68 13.59 20.68
CA SER A 114 13.62 12.54 20.27
C SER A 114 13.06 11.60 19.18
N LEU A 115 11.85 11.88 18.67
CA LEU A 115 11.12 11.00 17.77
C LEU A 115 11.83 10.88 16.42
N ARG A 116 12.10 9.64 16.01
CA ARG A 116 12.74 9.26 14.74
C ARG A 116 11.79 8.53 13.81
N CYS A 117 10.80 7.84 14.37
CA CYS A 117 9.81 7.08 13.62
C CYS A 117 8.41 7.39 14.15
N LEU A 118 7.53 7.88 13.28
CA LEU A 118 6.12 8.03 13.57
C LEU A 118 5.33 7.18 12.57
N MET A 119 4.59 6.20 13.07
CA MET A 119 3.70 5.38 12.26
C MET A 119 2.30 5.40 12.85
N THR A 120 1.48 6.29 12.31
CA THR A 120 0.08 6.48 12.69
C THR A 120 -0.76 6.46 11.42
N PRO A 121 -1.05 5.26 10.88
CA PRO A 121 -1.69 5.12 9.57
C PRO A 121 -3.17 5.54 9.55
N PHE A 122 -3.73 5.93 10.71
CA PHE A 122 -5.16 6.19 10.85
C PHE A 122 -5.69 7.28 9.94
N VAL A 123 -6.91 7.03 9.47
CA VAL A 123 -7.82 7.97 8.82
C VAL A 123 -8.82 8.40 9.91
N GLY A 124 -9.01 9.70 10.14
CA GLY A 124 -9.99 10.23 11.10
C GLY A 124 -9.42 11.10 12.23
N VAL A 125 -8.15 11.53 12.13
CA VAL A 125 -7.61 12.54 13.04
C VAL A 125 -8.08 13.90 12.57
N GLU A 126 -9.03 14.50 13.28
CA GLU A 126 -9.46 15.87 13.01
C GLU A 126 -8.40 16.87 13.51
N GLY A 127 -7.92 17.73 12.61
CA GLY A 127 -7.01 18.82 12.92
C GLY A 127 -5.59 18.61 12.39
N VAL A 128 -4.76 19.62 12.62
CA VAL A 128 -3.35 19.65 12.20
C VAL A 128 -2.48 19.59 13.45
N ILE A 129 -1.59 18.61 13.50
CA ILE A 129 -0.58 18.45 14.55
C ILE A 129 0.75 18.96 14.00
N ASN A 130 1.34 19.93 14.69
CA ASN A 130 2.54 20.59 14.21
C ASN A 130 3.79 19.83 14.65
N ILE A 131 4.38 19.07 13.73
CA ILE A 131 5.61 18.30 13.94
C ILE A 131 6.82 18.91 13.19
N SER A 132 6.71 20.14 12.71
CA SER A 132 7.78 20.80 11.92
C SER A 132 9.08 21.02 12.71
N HIS A 133 9.03 20.96 14.04
CA HIS A 133 10.20 21.06 14.92
C HIS A 133 10.83 19.71 15.28
N LEU A 134 10.22 18.57 14.90
CA LEU A 134 10.75 17.24 15.19
C LEU A 134 11.87 16.86 14.21
N THR A 135 12.99 17.59 14.25
CA THR A 135 14.06 17.51 13.24
C THR A 135 14.78 16.16 13.19
N GLU A 136 14.66 15.34 14.23
CA GLU A 136 15.21 13.98 14.28
C GLU A 136 14.35 12.95 13.54
N LEU A 137 13.15 13.31 13.07
CA LEU A 137 12.24 12.40 12.38
C LEU A 137 12.84 11.92 11.06
N ARG A 138 12.89 10.61 10.90
CA ARG A 138 13.46 9.89 9.75
C ARG A 138 12.40 9.12 8.98
N LYS A 139 11.35 8.65 9.66
CA LYS A 139 10.21 7.97 9.08
C LYS A 139 8.90 8.58 9.53
N LEU A 140 8.03 8.82 8.55
CA LEU A 140 6.67 9.26 8.76
C LEU A 140 5.72 8.38 7.95
N VAL A 141 4.84 7.65 8.63
CA VAL A 141 3.70 6.94 8.03
C VAL A 141 2.45 7.57 8.60
N THR A 142 1.67 8.22 7.74
CA THR A 142 0.49 9.00 8.17
C THR A 142 -0.66 8.86 7.20
N GLY A 143 -1.86 8.76 7.76
CA GLY A 143 -3.10 9.05 7.05
C GLY A 143 -3.50 10.53 7.18
N GLN A 144 -4.23 11.07 6.19
CA GLN A 144 -4.84 12.43 6.20
C GLN A 144 -3.87 13.60 6.48
N ASP A 145 -4.42 14.80 6.67
CA ASP A 145 -3.68 16.07 6.70
C ASP A 145 -2.97 16.38 8.04
N ALA A 146 -3.12 15.54 9.07
CA ALA A 146 -2.71 15.85 10.43
C ALA A 146 -1.21 16.12 10.59
N PHE A 147 -0.35 15.39 9.87
CA PHE A 147 1.11 15.44 10.03
C PHE A 147 1.85 16.03 8.82
N LEU A 148 1.16 16.79 7.96
CA LEU A 148 1.75 17.40 6.76
C LEU A 148 2.92 18.34 7.07
N SER A 149 2.91 18.97 8.25
CA SER A 149 4.01 19.83 8.72
C SER A 149 5.36 19.12 8.81
N GLY A 150 5.38 17.79 8.86
CA GLY A 150 6.59 16.97 8.91
C GLY A 150 7.22 16.67 7.55
N PHE A 151 6.54 16.93 6.44
CA PHE A 151 7.01 16.50 5.11
C PHE A 151 8.34 17.16 4.73
N GLY A 152 8.52 18.42 5.10
CA GLY A 152 9.71 19.23 4.81
C GLY A 152 10.90 18.97 5.74
N LEU A 153 10.81 18.03 6.68
CA LEU A 153 11.84 17.84 7.71
C LEU A 153 13.20 17.44 7.10
N PRO A 154 14.31 17.96 7.64
CA PRO A 154 15.63 17.86 7.02
C PRO A 154 16.23 16.45 7.05
N HIS A 155 15.73 15.57 7.89
CA HIS A 155 16.22 14.20 8.08
C HIS A 155 15.18 13.13 7.74
N LEU A 156 14.00 13.53 7.22
CA LEU A 156 12.98 12.59 6.79
C LEU A 156 13.46 11.84 5.56
N LYS A 157 13.68 10.53 5.70
CA LYS A 157 14.19 9.63 4.65
C LYS A 157 13.10 8.76 4.05
N ASP A 158 12.08 8.44 4.84
CA ASP A 158 11.02 7.48 4.54
C ASP A 158 9.66 8.13 4.81
N LEU A 159 8.85 8.29 3.77
CA LEU A 159 7.52 8.89 3.84
C LEU A 159 6.49 7.93 3.26
N HIS A 160 5.47 7.58 4.04
CA HIS A 160 4.27 6.93 3.55
C HIS A 160 3.07 7.82 3.87
N TYR A 161 2.37 8.24 2.83
CA TYR A 161 1.20 9.09 2.95
C TYR A 161 -0.02 8.41 2.35
N MET A 162 -1.11 8.37 3.11
CA MET A 162 -2.40 7.83 2.71
C MET A 162 -3.46 8.93 2.83
N GLY A 163 -3.98 9.43 1.73
CA GLY A 163 -4.98 10.49 1.75
C GLY A 163 -5.60 10.73 0.39
N GLU A 164 -6.62 11.58 0.28
CA GLU A 164 -7.25 11.84 -1.02
C GLU A 164 -6.31 12.57 -1.98
N SER A 165 -5.56 13.56 -1.48
CA SER A 165 -4.61 14.35 -2.26
C SER A 165 -3.57 15.00 -1.36
N LEU A 166 -2.49 15.50 -1.97
CA LEU A 166 -1.55 16.38 -1.30
C LEU A 166 -2.05 17.83 -1.45
N PRO A 167 -2.16 18.61 -0.36
CA PRO A 167 -2.52 20.01 -0.46
C PRO A 167 -1.51 20.82 -1.28
N ASP A 168 -2.02 21.85 -1.97
CA ASP A 168 -1.20 22.76 -2.75
C ASP A 168 -0.10 23.40 -1.88
N GLY A 169 1.13 23.41 -2.40
CA GLY A 169 2.28 24.01 -1.73
C GLY A 169 3.02 23.13 -0.73
N ILE A 170 2.52 21.91 -0.43
CA ILE A 170 3.28 20.92 0.34
C ILE A 170 4.54 20.52 -0.43
N ARG A 171 5.67 20.46 0.28
CA ARG A 171 6.97 20.06 -0.25
C ARG A 171 7.68 19.14 0.72
N THR A 172 8.28 18.08 0.20
CA THR A 172 9.10 17.17 0.98
C THR A 172 10.49 17.75 1.25
N GLY A 173 11.17 17.17 2.25
CA GLY A 173 12.53 17.50 2.62
C GLY A 173 13.59 16.95 1.65
N PRO A 174 14.83 17.45 1.74
CA PRO A 174 15.91 17.07 0.83
C PRO A 174 16.47 15.66 1.07
N ALA A 175 16.27 15.09 2.27
CA ALA A 175 16.80 13.79 2.65
C ALA A 175 15.93 12.60 2.25
N LEU A 176 14.76 12.84 1.63
CA LEU A 176 13.82 11.78 1.31
C LEU A 176 14.40 10.85 0.24
N THR A 177 14.45 9.56 0.58
CA THR A 177 15.00 8.50 -0.28
C THR A 177 13.94 7.49 -0.70
N TYR A 178 12.87 7.35 0.08
CA TYR A 178 11.76 6.46 -0.18
C TYR A 178 10.42 7.16 0.09
N ALA A 179 9.51 7.07 -0.87
CA ALA A 179 8.17 7.63 -0.77
C ALA A 179 7.12 6.60 -1.22
N VAL A 180 6.09 6.42 -0.42
CA VAL A 180 4.83 5.76 -0.79
C VAL A 180 3.74 6.83 -0.72
N LEU A 181 3.12 7.13 -1.85
CA LEU A 181 2.06 8.11 -1.98
C LEU A 181 0.80 7.41 -2.46
N ASP A 182 -0.09 7.16 -1.52
CA ASP A 182 -1.38 6.55 -1.74
C ASP A 182 -2.43 7.65 -1.80
N ILE A 183 -2.63 8.19 -3.01
CA ILE A 183 -3.37 9.43 -3.27
C ILE A 183 -4.09 9.39 -4.61
N ALA A 184 -5.29 9.97 -4.67
CA ALA A 184 -6.06 10.06 -5.91
C ALA A 184 -5.47 11.08 -6.91
N ARG A 185 -4.84 12.14 -6.42
CA ARG A 185 -4.21 13.20 -7.23
C ARG A 185 -2.72 13.31 -6.93
N PHE A 186 -1.89 12.76 -7.82
CA PHE A 186 -0.44 12.87 -7.75
C PHE A 186 0.06 14.13 -8.48
N ASP A 187 0.94 14.88 -7.82
CA ASP A 187 1.73 15.97 -8.41
C ASP A 187 3.18 15.83 -7.92
N ALA A 188 4.11 15.59 -8.85
CA ALA A 188 5.52 15.41 -8.51
C ALA A 188 6.18 16.67 -7.95
N LYS A 189 5.57 17.86 -8.08
CA LYS A 189 6.07 19.10 -7.43
C LYS A 189 6.17 18.97 -5.93
N ALA A 190 5.32 18.15 -5.30
CA ALA A 190 5.44 17.86 -3.88
C ALA A 190 6.81 17.25 -3.51
N LEU A 191 7.45 16.58 -4.46
CA LEU A 191 8.73 15.89 -4.29
C LEU A 191 9.93 16.71 -4.79
N GLU A 192 9.74 17.94 -5.28
CA GLU A 192 10.77 18.66 -6.07
C GLU A 192 12.12 18.86 -5.36
N ASN A 193 12.10 18.93 -4.02
CA ASN A 193 13.27 19.09 -3.16
C ASN A 193 14.01 17.77 -2.89
N SER A 194 13.37 16.62 -3.11
CA SER A 194 13.90 15.29 -2.81
C SER A 194 14.74 14.74 -3.96
N LYS A 195 15.83 15.43 -4.32
CA LYS A 195 16.69 15.04 -5.44
C LYS A 195 17.37 13.67 -5.26
N GLY A 196 17.55 13.24 -4.01
CA GLY A 196 18.08 11.92 -3.66
C GLY A 196 17.03 10.80 -3.56
N LEU A 197 15.81 11.02 -4.07
CA LEU A 197 14.75 10.01 -4.06
C LEU A 197 15.16 8.80 -4.91
N ARG A 198 15.21 7.62 -4.28
CA ARG A 198 15.63 6.36 -4.92
C ARG A 198 14.47 5.43 -5.22
N ARG A 199 13.41 5.50 -4.43
CA ARG A 199 12.25 4.62 -4.55
C ARG A 199 10.97 5.43 -4.41
N LEU A 200 10.10 5.35 -5.41
CA LEU A 200 8.79 6.00 -5.43
C LEU A 200 7.71 4.97 -5.71
N GLN A 201 6.73 4.87 -4.82
CA GLN A 201 5.51 4.11 -5.02
C GLN A 201 4.34 5.07 -5.05
N ILE A 202 3.54 4.98 -6.11
CA ILE A 202 2.30 5.73 -6.27
C ILE A 202 1.17 4.71 -6.30
N GLU A 203 0.23 4.85 -5.38
CA GLU A 203 -0.94 3.99 -5.27
C GLU A 203 -2.20 4.79 -5.53
N ARG A 204 -3.19 4.16 -6.17
CA ARG A 204 -4.55 4.71 -6.34
C ARG A 204 -4.63 6.08 -7.03
N ALA A 205 -3.60 6.49 -7.78
CA ALA A 205 -3.64 7.75 -8.54
C ALA A 205 -4.58 7.65 -9.74
N ARG A 206 -5.46 8.65 -9.90
CA ARG A 206 -6.32 8.79 -11.10
C ARG A 206 -5.50 9.03 -12.35
N HIS A 207 -4.39 9.74 -12.21
CA HIS A 207 -3.45 10.00 -13.28
C HIS A 207 -2.02 10.13 -12.77
N VAL A 208 -1.07 9.55 -13.49
CA VAL A 208 0.37 9.76 -13.30
C VAL A 208 0.99 10.09 -14.66
N ASP A 209 1.60 11.28 -14.77
CA ASP A 209 2.44 11.63 -15.92
C ASP A 209 3.90 11.39 -15.55
N LEU A 210 4.53 10.42 -16.20
CA LEU A 210 5.92 10.05 -15.92
C LEU A 210 6.92 11.09 -16.43
N ASN A 211 6.51 12.04 -17.28
CA ASN A 211 7.33 13.19 -17.65
C ASN A 211 7.72 14.05 -16.44
N ASP A 212 6.87 14.09 -15.42
CA ASP A 212 7.14 14.84 -14.19
C ASP A 212 8.30 14.24 -13.37
N LEU A 213 8.70 13.00 -13.66
CA LEU A 213 9.75 12.30 -12.93
C LEU A 213 11.16 12.55 -13.47
N VAL A 214 11.33 13.15 -14.65
CA VAL A 214 12.64 13.30 -15.34
C VAL A 214 13.71 14.01 -14.48
N GLY A 215 13.28 14.83 -13.52
CA GLY A 215 14.18 15.54 -12.60
C GLY A 215 14.76 14.69 -11.44
N PHE A 216 14.36 13.44 -11.27
CA PHE A 216 14.82 12.54 -10.20
C PHE A 216 15.89 11.58 -10.72
N THR A 217 17.10 12.08 -10.93
CA THR A 217 18.19 11.33 -11.57
C THR A 217 18.66 10.11 -10.78
N ASP A 218 18.45 10.12 -9.45
CA ASP A 218 18.83 9.04 -8.54
C ASP A 218 17.72 7.99 -8.36
N LEU A 219 16.59 8.14 -9.04
CA LEU A 219 15.44 7.25 -8.91
C LEU A 219 15.77 5.87 -9.50
N GLN A 220 15.77 4.86 -8.63
CA GLN A 220 16.12 3.48 -8.98
C GLN A 220 14.90 2.61 -9.20
N ASN A 221 13.80 2.86 -8.47
CA ASN A 221 12.59 2.07 -8.58
C ASN A 221 11.36 2.97 -8.60
N VAL A 222 10.48 2.71 -9.56
CA VAL A 222 9.13 3.30 -9.64
C VAL A 222 8.11 2.18 -9.56
N SER A 223 7.16 2.29 -8.64
CA SER A 223 6.05 1.35 -8.47
C SER A 223 4.74 2.09 -8.67
N LEU A 224 3.92 1.65 -9.61
CA LEU A 224 2.59 2.18 -9.91
C LEU A 224 1.59 1.09 -9.56
N ARG A 225 0.76 1.32 -8.55
CA ARG A 225 -0.24 0.34 -8.09
C ARG A 225 -1.63 0.91 -8.18
N MET A 226 -2.55 0.17 -8.79
CA MET A 226 -3.96 0.56 -8.91
C MET A 226 -4.14 1.97 -9.50
N CYS A 227 -3.23 2.37 -10.40
CA CYS A 227 -3.27 3.69 -11.05
C CYS A 227 -4.18 3.62 -12.28
N LYS A 228 -5.11 4.55 -12.39
CA LYS A 228 -6.12 4.50 -13.47
C LYS A 228 -5.54 4.81 -14.84
N ARG A 229 -4.77 5.89 -14.95
CA ARG A 229 -4.20 6.36 -16.23
C ARG A 229 -2.74 6.77 -16.06
N VAL A 230 -1.85 6.14 -16.81
CA VAL A 230 -0.42 6.45 -16.83
C VAL A 230 -0.02 6.93 -18.22
N SER A 231 0.67 8.08 -18.31
CA SER A 231 1.19 8.66 -19.55
C SER A 231 2.69 8.96 -19.43
N GLY A 232 3.31 9.35 -20.55
CA GLY A 232 4.71 9.81 -20.56
C GLY A 232 5.73 8.69 -20.34
N VAL A 233 5.39 7.44 -20.66
CA VAL A 233 6.26 6.26 -20.44
C VAL A 233 7.62 6.37 -21.14
N GLU A 234 7.73 7.13 -22.22
CA GLU A 234 8.97 7.44 -22.91
C GLU A 234 9.96 8.21 -22.02
N ALA A 235 9.48 8.93 -21.01
CA ALA A 235 10.32 9.67 -20.06
C ALA A 235 11.25 8.75 -19.26
N LEU A 236 10.85 7.48 -19.05
CA LEU A 236 11.62 6.51 -18.25
C LEU A 236 13.01 6.24 -18.84
N ARG A 237 13.19 6.37 -20.17
CA ARG A 237 14.52 6.23 -20.82
C ARG A 237 15.50 7.34 -20.42
N HIS A 238 14.99 8.46 -19.90
CA HIS A 238 15.78 9.61 -19.47
C HIS A 238 16.17 9.56 -17.98
N LEU A 239 15.78 8.52 -17.25
CA LEU A 239 16.14 8.30 -15.85
C LEU A 239 17.35 7.36 -15.75
N PRO A 240 18.59 7.88 -15.59
CA PRO A 240 19.81 7.11 -15.79
C PRO A 240 20.03 6.03 -14.73
N SER A 241 19.52 6.24 -13.51
CA SER A 241 19.64 5.28 -12.40
C SER A 241 18.44 4.35 -12.28
N LEU A 242 17.43 4.46 -13.14
CA LEU A 242 16.21 3.65 -13.05
C LEU A 242 16.52 2.20 -13.39
N GLU A 243 16.42 1.34 -12.39
CA GLU A 243 16.68 -0.09 -12.49
C GLU A 243 15.40 -0.87 -12.72
N GLU A 244 14.27 -0.44 -12.14
CA GLU A 244 13.02 -1.18 -12.16
C GLU A 244 11.78 -0.30 -12.20
N VAL A 245 10.82 -0.72 -13.04
CA VAL A 245 9.46 -0.19 -13.09
C VAL A 245 8.51 -1.33 -12.77
N GLN A 246 7.75 -1.17 -11.69
CA GLN A 246 6.68 -2.07 -11.30
C GLN A 246 5.32 -1.45 -11.64
N MET A 247 4.47 -2.21 -12.33
CA MET A 247 3.08 -1.82 -12.59
C MET A 247 2.15 -2.93 -12.13
N ALA A 248 1.33 -2.64 -11.14
CA ALA A 248 0.30 -3.56 -10.69
C ALA A 248 -1.06 -2.90 -10.89
N PHE A 249 -1.92 -3.54 -11.68
CA PHE A 249 -3.30 -3.09 -11.84
C PHE A 249 -3.40 -1.66 -12.40
N VAL A 250 -2.55 -1.33 -13.39
CA VAL A 250 -2.63 -0.05 -14.12
C VAL A 250 -3.66 -0.18 -15.23
N THR A 251 -4.79 0.51 -15.11
CA THR A 251 -5.97 0.29 -15.98
C THR A 251 -5.74 0.76 -17.42
N GLN A 252 -5.14 1.93 -17.58
CA GLN A 252 -4.84 2.54 -18.87
C GLN A 252 -3.38 3.01 -18.89
N LEU A 253 -2.63 2.47 -19.84
CA LEU A 253 -1.26 2.88 -20.13
C LEU A 253 -1.24 3.51 -21.52
N GLU A 254 -0.88 4.78 -21.62
CA GLU A 254 -0.80 5.51 -22.90
C GLU A 254 0.52 5.19 -23.63
N GLU A 255 0.44 4.96 -24.94
CA GLU A 255 1.58 4.62 -25.81
C GLU A 255 2.52 3.53 -25.23
N PRO A 256 2.00 2.36 -24.81
CA PRO A 256 2.80 1.32 -24.14
C PRO A 256 4.00 0.84 -24.98
N GLU A 257 3.94 0.93 -26.30
CA GLU A 257 5.04 0.64 -27.23
C GLU A 257 6.29 1.48 -26.99
N ARG A 258 6.15 2.69 -26.42
CA ARG A 258 7.27 3.56 -26.08
C ARG A 258 8.14 3.00 -24.97
N LEU A 259 7.62 2.08 -24.15
CA LEU A 259 8.43 1.38 -23.14
C LEU A 259 9.54 0.53 -23.76
N LEU A 260 9.46 0.19 -25.05
CA LEU A 260 10.56 -0.51 -25.74
C LEU A 260 11.85 0.32 -25.77
N ASP A 261 11.77 1.65 -25.63
CA ASP A 261 12.93 2.54 -25.51
C ASP A 261 13.59 2.45 -24.12
N PHE A 262 12.88 1.96 -23.10
CA PHE A 262 13.44 1.73 -21.77
C PHE A 262 14.33 0.48 -21.79
N SER A 263 15.62 0.72 -22.05
CA SER A 263 16.59 -0.33 -22.40
C SER A 263 17.48 -0.80 -21.26
N HIS A 264 17.67 0.03 -20.23
CA HIS A 264 18.69 -0.17 -19.20
C HIS A 264 18.16 -0.77 -17.89
N GLY A 265 16.83 -0.85 -17.71
CA GLY A 265 16.21 -1.46 -16.54
C GLY A 265 15.25 -2.59 -16.88
N ARG A 266 14.47 -2.99 -15.88
CA ARG A 266 13.46 -4.05 -15.98
C ARG A 266 12.05 -3.52 -15.79
N VAL A 267 11.11 -4.12 -16.50
CA VAL A 267 9.67 -3.85 -16.37
C VAL A 267 9.00 -5.08 -15.80
N ASN A 268 8.43 -4.95 -14.62
CA ASN A 268 7.64 -5.98 -13.97
C ASN A 268 6.20 -5.50 -13.92
N ALA A 269 5.29 -6.24 -14.54
CA ALA A 269 3.90 -5.84 -14.56
C ALA A 269 2.94 -6.99 -14.30
N VAL A 270 1.84 -6.67 -13.62
CA VAL A 270 0.69 -7.56 -13.42
C VAL A 270 -0.57 -6.74 -13.60
N GLY A 271 -1.57 -7.31 -14.29
CA GLY A 271 -2.86 -6.64 -14.47
C GLY A 271 -2.78 -5.29 -15.19
N THR A 272 -1.90 -5.15 -16.18
CA THR A 272 -1.71 -3.92 -16.97
C THR A 272 -2.05 -4.21 -18.44
N PRO A 273 -3.32 -4.05 -18.88
CA PRO A 273 -3.80 -4.54 -20.17
C PRO A 273 -3.12 -3.91 -21.40
N GLY A 274 -2.52 -2.72 -21.26
CA GLY A 274 -1.75 -2.09 -22.33
C GLY A 274 -0.46 -2.84 -22.70
N LEU A 275 0.04 -3.71 -21.82
CA LEU A 275 1.23 -4.53 -22.08
C LEU A 275 0.82 -5.88 -22.67
N THR A 276 0.47 -5.88 -23.95
CA THR A 276 -0.03 -7.08 -24.64
C THR A 276 1.05 -8.16 -24.79
N LEU A 277 0.63 -9.39 -25.08
CA LEU A 277 1.55 -10.50 -25.31
C LEU A 277 2.50 -10.22 -26.49
N GLU A 278 1.99 -9.60 -27.56
CA GLU A 278 2.78 -9.23 -28.75
C GLU A 278 3.87 -8.22 -28.37
N LEU A 279 3.52 -7.19 -27.60
CA LEU A 279 4.49 -6.18 -27.16
C LEU A 279 5.55 -6.78 -26.23
N VAL A 280 5.17 -7.70 -25.34
CA VAL A 280 6.12 -8.42 -24.47
C VAL A 280 7.05 -9.32 -25.29
N GLN A 281 6.55 -9.95 -26.35
CA GLN A 281 7.38 -10.74 -27.27
C GLN A 281 8.37 -9.86 -28.03
N GLU A 282 7.94 -8.70 -28.50
CA GLU A 282 8.80 -7.70 -29.14
C GLU A 282 9.89 -7.21 -28.18
N ALA A 283 9.52 -6.86 -26.95
CA ALA A 283 10.47 -6.47 -25.90
C ALA A 283 11.53 -7.57 -25.67
N LYS A 284 11.11 -8.84 -25.58
CA LYS A 284 12.02 -9.98 -25.45
C LYS A 284 12.94 -10.15 -26.67
N ALA A 285 12.42 -9.94 -27.89
CA ALA A 285 13.22 -9.99 -29.11
C ALA A 285 14.29 -8.87 -29.15
N LEU A 286 14.00 -7.72 -28.55
CA LEU A 286 14.95 -6.61 -28.35
C LEU A 286 15.88 -6.80 -27.14
N GLY A 287 15.80 -7.93 -26.43
CA GLY A 287 16.63 -8.23 -25.27
C GLY A 287 16.25 -7.46 -24.00
N ARG A 288 15.02 -6.95 -23.91
CA ARG A 288 14.52 -6.24 -22.72
C ARG A 288 14.21 -7.20 -21.58
N SER A 289 14.45 -6.76 -20.34
CA SER A 289 14.12 -7.51 -19.13
C SER A 289 12.68 -7.22 -18.71
N TRP A 290 11.72 -7.85 -19.39
CA TRP A 290 10.29 -7.69 -19.09
C TRP A 290 9.72 -8.96 -18.46
N SER A 291 9.19 -8.83 -17.23
CA SER A 291 8.35 -9.83 -16.58
C SER A 291 6.94 -9.27 -16.45
N VAL A 292 6.21 -9.31 -17.55
CA VAL A 292 4.78 -8.99 -17.58
C VAL A 292 4.03 -10.29 -17.40
N SER A 293 3.47 -10.47 -16.21
CA SER A 293 2.34 -11.37 -16.09
C SER A 293 1.14 -10.66 -16.69
N PRO A 294 0.31 -11.35 -17.48
CA PRO A 294 -1.07 -10.89 -17.63
C PRO A 294 -1.68 -10.72 -16.22
N VAL A 295 -2.89 -10.19 -16.10
CA VAL A 295 -3.73 -10.61 -14.96
C VAL A 295 -3.50 -12.12 -14.83
N ALA A 296 -2.99 -12.57 -13.68
CA ALA A 296 -2.93 -13.99 -13.38
C ALA A 296 -4.39 -14.41 -13.32
N SER A 297 -4.81 -14.82 -14.49
CA SER A 297 -5.99 -15.50 -14.87
C SER A 297 -5.86 -15.65 -16.37
N THR A 298 -5.49 -16.83 -16.83
CA THR A 298 -6.41 -17.41 -17.83
C THR A 298 -7.83 -17.11 -17.33
N PRO A 299 -8.80 -16.68 -18.15
CA PRO A 299 -10.10 -16.22 -17.66
C PRO A 299 -10.73 -17.13 -16.54
N THR A 300 -10.34 -18.40 -16.51
CA THR A 300 -10.46 -19.36 -15.42
C THR A 300 -9.95 -19.02 -13.99
N GLU A 301 -9.12 -18.00 -13.73
CA GLU A 301 -8.70 -17.65 -12.35
C GLU A 301 -9.45 -16.43 -11.77
N ILE A 302 -9.96 -15.51 -12.62
CA ILE A 302 -10.85 -14.39 -12.22
C ILE A 302 -12.19 -14.97 -11.79
N VAL A 303 -12.68 -15.89 -12.63
CA VAL A 303 -13.92 -16.61 -12.41
C VAL A 303 -13.59 -18.10 -12.40
N ARG A 304 -13.61 -18.68 -11.20
CA ARG A 304 -13.14 -20.05 -10.93
C ARG A 304 -14.29 -21.02 -11.02
N VAL A 305 -14.10 -22.14 -11.71
CA VAL A 305 -15.05 -23.27 -11.71
C VAL A 305 -14.54 -24.36 -10.78
N SER A 306 -15.30 -24.72 -9.75
CA SER A 306 -14.88 -25.73 -8.77
C SER A 306 -14.75 -27.13 -9.39
N LYS A 307 -14.05 -28.02 -8.69
CA LYS A 307 -14.18 -29.46 -8.93
C LYS A 307 -15.58 -29.88 -8.43
N ARG A 308 -16.16 -30.93 -9.04
CA ARG A 308 -17.48 -31.45 -8.66
C ARG A 308 -17.50 -31.73 -7.15
N TRP A 309 -18.40 -31.08 -6.41
CA TRP A 309 -18.55 -31.23 -4.97
C TRP A 309 -19.46 -32.43 -4.62
N GLU A 310 -19.49 -32.83 -3.35
CA GLU A 310 -20.25 -34.02 -2.87
C GLU A 310 -21.78 -33.92 -3.06
N GLY A 311 -22.32 -32.75 -3.45
CA GLY A 311 -23.73 -32.52 -3.80
C GLY A 311 -24.05 -32.48 -5.30
N ASP A 312 -23.22 -33.10 -6.14
CA ASP A 312 -23.47 -33.37 -7.57
C ASP A 312 -23.40 -32.19 -8.57
N GLY A 313 -23.05 -30.97 -8.13
CA GLY A 313 -22.96 -29.76 -8.95
C GLY A 313 -21.55 -29.19 -9.16
N TYR A 314 -21.48 -27.95 -9.67
CA TYR A 314 -20.28 -27.14 -9.89
C TYR A 314 -20.55 -25.70 -9.42
N GLU A 315 -19.56 -25.09 -8.79
CA GLU A 315 -19.58 -23.67 -8.40
C GLU A 315 -18.79 -22.84 -9.41
N VAL A 316 -19.27 -21.64 -9.66
CA VAL A 316 -18.58 -20.58 -10.40
C VAL A 316 -18.41 -19.41 -9.44
N THR A 317 -17.18 -19.08 -9.08
CA THR A 317 -16.86 -18.08 -8.05
C THR A 317 -16.10 -16.91 -8.63
N PHE A 318 -16.49 -15.69 -8.27
CA PHE A 318 -15.73 -14.46 -8.47
C PHE A 318 -15.35 -13.85 -7.11
N ASN A 319 -14.05 -13.68 -6.85
CA ASN A 319 -13.52 -13.11 -5.60
C ASN A 319 -12.27 -12.24 -5.82
N GLU A 320 -11.94 -11.90 -7.07
CA GLU A 320 -10.77 -11.07 -7.40
C GLU A 320 -11.13 -9.58 -7.36
N TRP A 321 -11.44 -9.08 -6.16
CA TRP A 321 -11.81 -7.67 -5.93
C TRP A 321 -10.76 -6.69 -6.43
N ASN A 322 -9.48 -7.05 -6.40
CA ASN A 322 -8.40 -6.23 -6.94
C ASN A 322 -8.53 -6.03 -8.46
N HIS A 323 -9.05 -7.02 -9.19
CA HIS A 323 -9.33 -6.88 -10.63
C HIS A 323 -10.48 -5.90 -10.86
N LEU A 324 -11.50 -5.95 -10.00
CA LEU A 324 -12.60 -5.02 -10.06
C LEU A 324 -12.15 -3.62 -9.66
N ALA A 325 -11.47 -3.45 -8.52
CA ALA A 325 -10.91 -2.17 -8.05
C ALA A 325 -9.97 -1.53 -9.09
N ALA A 326 -9.19 -2.32 -9.82
CA ALA A 326 -8.39 -1.85 -10.94
C ALA A 326 -9.26 -1.28 -12.07
N ALA A 327 -10.37 -1.93 -12.41
CA ALA A 327 -11.31 -1.45 -13.41
C ALA A 327 -12.18 -0.28 -12.90
N LEU A 328 -12.47 -0.24 -11.60
CA LEU A 328 -13.34 0.75 -10.95
C LEU A 328 -12.63 2.07 -10.61
N GLY A 329 -11.32 2.03 -10.37
CA GLY A 329 -10.55 3.19 -9.97
C GLY A 329 -10.64 3.49 -8.45
N PRO A 330 -9.98 4.57 -8.01
CA PRO A 330 -9.61 4.77 -6.60
C PRO A 330 -10.64 5.51 -5.73
N ASP A 331 -11.87 5.71 -6.18
CA ASP A 331 -12.88 6.36 -5.34
C ASP A 331 -13.31 5.35 -4.25
N GLU A 332 -12.71 5.48 -3.06
CA GLU A 332 -12.87 4.57 -1.90
C GLU A 332 -14.33 4.40 -1.45
N ASP A 333 -15.23 5.30 -1.86
CA ASP A 333 -16.67 5.24 -1.55
C ASP A 333 -17.51 4.43 -2.55
N ASP A 334 -16.91 3.84 -3.59
CA ASP A 334 -17.65 3.32 -4.76
C ASP A 334 -17.18 1.92 -5.23
N LEU A 335 -16.48 1.13 -4.40
CA LEU A 335 -16.39 -0.31 -4.66
C LEU A 335 -17.83 -0.87 -4.53
N PRO A 336 -18.40 -1.41 -5.62
CA PRO A 336 -19.76 -1.93 -5.58
C PRO A 336 -19.83 -3.04 -4.55
N ALA A 337 -20.87 -3.01 -3.73
CA ALA A 337 -21.12 -4.10 -2.79
C ALA A 337 -21.20 -5.42 -3.55
N THR A 338 -20.92 -6.54 -2.89
CA THR A 338 -21.04 -7.88 -3.51
C THR A 338 -22.41 -8.12 -4.13
N GLU A 339 -23.44 -7.52 -3.55
CA GLU A 339 -24.81 -7.50 -4.10
C GLU A 339 -24.92 -6.78 -5.45
N ASP A 340 -24.20 -5.66 -5.63
CA ASP A 340 -24.20 -4.90 -6.88
C ASP A 340 -23.43 -5.62 -7.98
N VAL A 341 -22.30 -6.25 -7.63
CA VAL A 341 -21.54 -7.11 -8.54
C VAL A 341 -22.38 -8.31 -8.96
N GLU A 342 -23.01 -8.99 -8.00
CA GLU A 342 -23.91 -10.11 -8.26
C GLU A 342 -25.05 -9.69 -9.20
N ARG A 343 -25.69 -8.54 -8.94
CA ARG A 343 -26.78 -8.01 -9.76
C ARG A 343 -26.37 -7.88 -11.23
N VAL A 344 -25.18 -7.35 -11.51
CA VAL A 344 -24.67 -7.19 -12.87
C VAL A 344 -24.33 -8.55 -13.50
N LEU A 345 -23.59 -9.40 -12.80
CA LEU A 345 -23.20 -10.72 -13.29
C LEU A 345 -24.43 -11.62 -13.54
N ARG A 346 -25.44 -11.54 -12.69
CA ARG A 346 -26.74 -12.20 -12.87
C ARG A 346 -27.45 -11.71 -14.12
N ARG A 347 -27.51 -10.39 -14.31
CA ARG A 347 -28.13 -9.78 -15.50
C ARG A 347 -27.41 -10.22 -16.78
N ALA A 348 -26.08 -10.30 -16.79
CA ALA A 348 -25.32 -10.78 -17.94
C ALA A 348 -25.71 -12.22 -18.31
N VAL A 349 -25.88 -13.11 -17.32
CA VAL A 349 -26.39 -14.48 -17.55
C VAL A 349 -27.83 -14.47 -18.05
N ASP A 350 -28.67 -13.55 -17.57
CA ASP A 350 -30.05 -13.43 -18.04
C ASP A 350 -30.18 -12.98 -19.50
N VAL A 351 -29.26 -12.12 -19.94
CA VAL A 351 -29.21 -11.58 -21.31
C VAL A 351 -28.54 -12.56 -22.27
N HIS A 352 -27.41 -13.14 -21.88
CA HIS A 352 -26.55 -13.94 -22.78
C HIS A 352 -26.71 -15.46 -22.60
N GLY A 353 -27.42 -15.89 -21.56
CA GLY A 353 -27.70 -17.29 -21.26
C GLY A 353 -28.92 -17.85 -21.98
N SER A 354 -28.90 -19.16 -22.26
CA SER A 354 -30.07 -19.87 -22.78
C SER A 354 -31.18 -19.96 -21.72
N ARG A 355 -32.44 -20.21 -22.13
CA ARG A 355 -33.55 -20.43 -21.19
C ARG A 355 -33.25 -21.54 -20.18
N ALA A 356 -32.64 -22.64 -20.64
CA ALA A 356 -32.26 -23.76 -19.78
C ALA A 356 -31.13 -23.41 -18.82
N LEU A 357 -30.18 -22.55 -19.24
CA LEU A 357 -29.10 -22.09 -18.37
C LEU A 357 -29.65 -21.24 -17.22
N ARG A 358 -30.49 -20.25 -17.53
CA ARG A 358 -31.09 -19.33 -16.55
C ARG A 358 -31.88 -20.03 -15.45
N GLN A 359 -32.59 -21.11 -15.80
CA GLN A 359 -33.36 -21.92 -14.85
C GLN A 359 -32.50 -22.84 -13.97
N SER A 360 -31.20 -22.95 -14.26
CA SER A 360 -30.28 -23.90 -13.62
C SER A 360 -29.22 -23.26 -12.74
N VAL A 361 -29.17 -21.92 -12.67
CA VAL A 361 -28.21 -21.19 -11.84
C VAL A 361 -28.89 -20.81 -10.52
N LEU A 362 -28.25 -21.14 -9.41
CA LEU A 362 -28.59 -20.60 -8.09
C LEU A 362 -27.44 -19.71 -7.65
N TYR A 363 -27.75 -18.50 -7.18
CA TYR A 363 -26.73 -17.56 -6.71
C TYR A 363 -26.67 -17.60 -5.19
N ASP A 364 -25.47 -17.57 -4.65
CA ASP A 364 -25.17 -17.48 -3.23
C ASP A 364 -24.00 -16.50 -3.08
N SER A 365 -24.24 -15.32 -2.54
CA SER A 365 -23.18 -14.30 -2.39
C SER A 365 -22.88 -14.10 -0.92
N GLU A 366 -21.60 -14.09 -0.59
CA GLU A 366 -21.09 -13.77 0.73
C GLU A 366 -20.44 -12.38 0.70
N ALA A 367 -20.02 -11.86 1.86
CA ALA A 367 -19.37 -10.55 1.94
C ALA A 367 -18.19 -10.41 0.95
N ASP A 368 -17.47 -11.51 0.69
CA ASP A 368 -16.21 -11.48 -0.06
C ASP A 368 -16.24 -12.18 -1.44
N ALA A 369 -17.38 -12.72 -1.89
CA ALA A 369 -17.45 -13.44 -3.16
C ALA A 369 -18.87 -13.54 -3.75
N VAL A 370 -18.95 -13.54 -5.09
CA VAL A 370 -20.16 -13.90 -5.84
C VAL A 370 -20.06 -15.35 -6.29
N ILE A 371 -21.04 -16.20 -5.93
CA ILE A 371 -21.04 -17.63 -6.26
C ILE A 371 -22.29 -18.00 -7.07
N ALA A 372 -22.10 -18.77 -8.13
CA ALA A 372 -23.16 -19.40 -8.90
C ALA A 372 -23.03 -20.93 -8.89
N LEU A 373 -24.08 -21.61 -8.47
CA LEU A 373 -24.21 -23.07 -8.38
C LEU A 373 -24.92 -23.63 -9.61
N LEU A 374 -24.32 -24.63 -10.26
CA LEU A 374 -24.84 -25.23 -11.49
C LEU A 374 -24.78 -26.77 -11.48
N PRO A 375 -25.74 -27.46 -12.11
CA PRO A 375 -25.83 -28.92 -12.05
C PRO A 375 -24.82 -29.65 -12.96
N ASN A 376 -24.18 -28.96 -13.91
CA ASN A 376 -23.20 -29.59 -14.80
C ASN A 376 -22.10 -28.63 -15.25
N ARG A 377 -20.95 -29.21 -15.59
CA ARG A 377 -19.72 -28.47 -15.94
C ARG A 377 -19.87 -27.61 -17.18
N ARG A 378 -20.67 -28.06 -18.16
CA ARG A 378 -20.88 -27.33 -19.41
C ARG A 378 -21.58 -26.00 -19.14
N ASN A 379 -22.63 -26.02 -18.32
CA ASN A 379 -23.32 -24.83 -17.89
C ASN A 379 -22.41 -23.94 -17.03
N ALA A 380 -21.62 -24.52 -16.12
CA ALA A 380 -20.70 -23.76 -15.27
C ALA A 380 -19.63 -23.01 -16.09
N ASN A 381 -19.01 -23.68 -17.06
CA ASN A 381 -18.10 -23.03 -18.00
C ASN A 381 -18.81 -21.92 -18.80
N ARG A 382 -20.07 -22.12 -19.18
CA ARG A 382 -20.82 -21.09 -19.93
C ARG A 382 -21.12 -19.85 -19.09
N VAL A 383 -21.47 -20.00 -17.81
CA VAL A 383 -21.63 -18.86 -16.89
C VAL A 383 -20.32 -18.14 -16.69
N ARG A 384 -19.23 -18.89 -16.45
CA ARG A 384 -17.87 -18.35 -16.35
C ARG A 384 -17.56 -17.45 -17.56
N ASP A 385 -17.74 -17.97 -18.78
CA ASP A 385 -17.42 -17.24 -20.00
C ASP A 385 -18.27 -15.96 -20.17
N ILE A 386 -19.53 -15.97 -19.74
CA ILE A 386 -20.40 -14.79 -19.75
C ILE A 386 -19.90 -13.74 -18.75
N TRP A 387 -19.57 -14.14 -17.51
CA TRP A 387 -19.07 -13.22 -16.50
C TRP A 387 -17.75 -12.58 -16.92
N LEU A 388 -16.85 -13.35 -17.52
CA LEU A 388 -15.58 -12.84 -18.02
C LEU A 388 -15.76 -11.84 -19.16
N GLN A 389 -16.75 -12.07 -20.03
CA GLN A 389 -17.06 -11.12 -21.09
C GLN A 389 -17.54 -9.79 -20.50
N GLU A 390 -18.42 -9.85 -19.48
CA GLU A 390 -18.97 -8.68 -18.80
C GLU A 390 -17.89 -7.90 -18.02
N LEU A 391 -17.01 -8.60 -17.30
CA LEU A 391 -15.93 -7.98 -16.53
C LEU A 391 -14.84 -7.32 -17.41
N ASN A 392 -14.81 -7.62 -18.70
CA ASN A 392 -13.93 -6.96 -19.68
C ASN A 392 -14.61 -5.77 -20.39
N ASP A 393 -15.87 -5.46 -20.06
CA ASP A 393 -16.56 -4.29 -20.60
C ASP A 393 -16.01 -2.99 -19.97
N PRO A 394 -15.48 -2.04 -20.76
CA PRO A 394 -15.00 -0.75 -20.23
C PRO A 394 -16.09 0.09 -19.55
N ASP A 395 -17.37 -0.14 -19.84
CA ASP A 395 -18.51 0.60 -19.27
C ASP A 395 -19.16 -0.11 -18.07
N ILE A 396 -18.57 -1.21 -17.57
CA ILE A 396 -19.11 -2.03 -16.48
C ILE A 396 -19.47 -1.21 -15.22
N LEU A 397 -18.78 -0.09 -15.01
CA LEU A 397 -18.99 0.87 -13.93
C LEU A 397 -20.40 1.47 -13.91
N GLN A 398 -20.91 1.86 -15.08
CA GLN A 398 -22.25 2.43 -15.17
C GLN A 398 -23.33 1.38 -14.87
N GLN A 399 -22.99 0.10 -15.02
CA GLN A 399 -23.89 -1.01 -14.77
C GLN A 399 -23.94 -1.39 -13.28
N MET A 400 -22.81 -1.26 -12.58
CA MET A 400 -22.67 -1.61 -11.17
C MET A 400 -23.21 -0.54 -10.22
N ARG A 401 -23.17 0.74 -10.60
CA ARG A 401 -23.76 1.82 -9.79
C ARG A 401 -25.27 1.59 -9.56
N PRO A 402 -25.78 1.82 -8.36
CA PRO A 402 -27.22 1.80 -8.13
C PRO A 402 -27.87 2.88 -9.01
N LYS A 403 -28.96 2.51 -9.69
CA LYS A 403 -29.79 3.53 -10.37
C LYS A 403 -30.50 4.31 -9.28
N ASN A 404 -30.08 5.55 -9.06
CA ASN A 404 -30.83 6.51 -8.24
C ASN A 404 -32.27 6.67 -8.73
#